data_AF-A0A5M9WNH2-F1
#
_entry.id   AF-A0A5M9WNH2-F1
#
_cell.length_a   1.000
_cell.length_b   1.000
_cell.length_c   1.000
_cell.angle_alpha   90.00
_cell.angle_beta   90.00
_cell.angle_gamma   90.00
#
_symmetry.space_group_name_H-M   'P 1'
#
loop_
_entity.id
_entity.type
_entity.pdbx_description
1 polymer ?
#
loop_
_entity_poly.entity_id
_entity_poly.type
_entity_poly.pdbx_seq_one_letter_code
_entity_poly.pdbx_strand_id
1 'polypeptide(L)' 'MDLLKSNEERAITLLEQSKETELYWLCEIFEDLSAEFQSQAFIHCLLELQKKYPDLDMKQDIEYAIQSIEE' A
#
# COMPACT_ATOMS: atom_id res chain seq x y z
N MET A 1 8.38 8.54 11.06
CA MET A 1 7.39 7.81 10.24
C MET A 1 8.13 6.66 9.54
N ASP A 2 9.05 6.01 10.25
CA ASP A 2 10.10 5.16 9.66
C ASP A 2 9.94 3.68 10.04
N LEU A 3 8.97 3.37 10.91
CA LEU A 3 8.77 2.02 11.43
C LEU A 3 8.17 1.07 10.38
N LEU A 4 7.45 1.60 9.38
CA LEU A 4 6.85 0.82 8.31
C LEU A 4 7.87 0.49 7.21
N LYS A 5 8.77 1.43 6.87
CA LYS A 5 9.74 1.26 5.78
C LYS A 5 10.76 0.13 6.03
N SER A 6 11.02 -0.27 7.28
CA SER A 6 12.02 -1.31 7.58
C SER A 6 11.49 -2.75 7.61
N ASN A 7 10.17 -2.99 7.47
CA ASN A 7 9.64 -4.36 7.47
C ASN A 7 8.32 -4.44 6.68
N GLU A 8 8.42 -4.85 5.42
CA GLU A 8 7.29 -5.02 4.50
C GLU A 8 6.17 -5.89 5.09
N GLU A 9 6.48 -7.05 5.67
CA GLU A 9 5.47 -7.95 6.26
C GLU A 9 4.67 -7.26 7.36
N ARG A 10 5.33 -6.46 8.21
CA ARG A 10 4.64 -5.67 9.25
C ARG A 10 3.78 -4.57 8.65
N ALA A 11 4.26 -3.92 7.58
CA ALA A 11 3.48 -2.88 6.91
C ALA A 11 2.22 -3.47 6.27
N ILE A 12 2.34 -4.57 5.53
CA ILE A 12 1.20 -5.30 4.95
C ILE A 12 0.22 -5.73 6.05
N THR A 13 0.71 -6.36 7.12
CA THR A 13 -0.14 -6.80 8.23
C THR A 13 -0.91 -5.64 8.88
N LEU A 14 -0.26 -4.49 9.05
CA LEU A 14 -0.92 -3.30 9.58
C LEU A 14 -2.03 -2.82 8.64
N LEU A 15 -1.74 -2.72 7.34
CA LEU A 15 -2.68 -2.22 6.35
C LEU A 15 -3.91 -3.13 6.21
N GLU A 16 -3.72 -4.45 6.19
CA GLU A 16 -4.82 -5.42 6.12
C GLU A 16 -5.76 -5.34 7.34
N GLN A 17 -5.19 -5.03 8.52
CA GLN A 17 -5.93 -4.86 9.78
C GLN A 17 -6.55 -3.48 9.94
N SER A 18 -6.09 -2.49 9.16
CA SER A 18 -6.57 -1.12 9.27
C SER A 18 -8.00 -0.94 8.78
N LYS A 19 -8.66 0.02 9.43
CA LYS A 19 -10.00 0.47 9.04
C LYS A 19 -9.91 1.47 7.90
N GLU A 20 -11.01 1.63 7.17
CA GLU A 20 -11.12 2.60 6.08
C GLU A 20 -10.64 4.01 6.47
N THR A 21 -11.04 4.50 7.64
CA THR A 21 -10.65 5.83 8.14
C THR A 21 -9.15 5.94 8.40
N GLU A 22 -8.47 4.86 8.77
CA GLU A 22 -7.02 4.85 8.97
C GLU A 22 -6.31 4.79 7.62
N LEU A 23 -6.82 3.95 6.71
CA LEU A 23 -6.31 3.81 5.35
C LEU A 23 -6.40 5.11 4.58
N TYR A 24 -7.47 5.89 4.75
CA TYR A 24 -7.60 7.23 4.14
C TYR A 24 -6.37 8.11 4.39
N TRP A 25 -5.82 8.08 5.61
CA TRP A 25 -4.60 8.82 5.94
C TRP A 25 -3.33 8.11 5.47
N LEU A 26 -3.33 6.77 5.45
CA LEU A 26 -2.16 5.98 5.05
C LEU A 26 -1.97 5.94 3.52
N CYS A 27 -3.00 6.18 2.72
CA CYS A 27 -2.89 6.21 1.26
C CYS A 27 -1.85 7.26 0.80
N GLU A 28 -1.69 8.37 1.54
CA GLU A 28 -0.70 9.42 1.23
C GLU A 28 0.75 8.93 1.17
N ILE A 29 1.06 7.75 1.74
CA ILE A 29 2.41 7.18 1.74
C ILE A 29 2.54 5.92 0.90
N PHE A 30 1.52 5.53 0.14
CA PHE A 30 1.56 4.27 -0.62
C PHE A 30 2.56 4.29 -1.77
N GLU A 31 2.69 5.40 -2.51
CA GLU A 31 3.74 5.55 -3.51
C GLU A 31 5.14 5.39 -2.88
N ASP A 32 5.37 6.06 -1.75
CA ASP A 32 6.59 6.00 -0.96
C ASP A 32 6.94 4.56 -0.51
N LEU A 33 5.95 3.81 -0.02
CA LEU A 33 6.10 2.41 0.37
C LEU A 33 6.31 1.51 -0.86
N SER A 34 5.68 1.83 -1.98
CA SER A 34 5.83 1.09 -3.23
C SER A 34 7.23 1.24 -3.83
N ALA A 35 7.81 2.44 -3.74
CA ALA A 35 9.18 2.71 -4.17
C ALA A 35 10.22 2.04 -3.25
N GLU A 36 9.94 1.93 -1.95
CA GLU A 36 10.84 1.25 -1.00
C GLU A 36 10.75 -0.27 -1.11
N PHE A 37 9.54 -0.83 -1.19
CA PHE A 37 9.35 -2.28 -1.15
C PHE A 37 9.52 -2.95 -2.51
N GLN A 38 9.10 -2.31 -3.61
CA GLN A 38 9.14 -2.86 -4.97
C GLN A 38 8.72 -4.35 -5.00
N SER A 39 7.61 -4.67 -4.32
CA SER A 39 7.23 -6.06 -4.04
C SER A 39 5.84 -6.40 -4.54
N GLN A 40 5.74 -7.58 -5.16
CA GLN A 40 4.48 -8.17 -5.60
C GLN A 40 3.52 -8.42 -4.42
N ALA A 41 4.04 -8.69 -3.22
CA ALA A 41 3.19 -8.88 -2.03
C ALA A 41 2.51 -7.57 -1.62
N PHE A 42 3.22 -6.44 -1.69
CA PHE A 42 2.66 -5.13 -1.43
C PHE A 42 1.59 -4.73 -2.46
N ILE A 43 1.84 -4.97 -3.77
CA ILE A 43 0.84 -4.74 -4.82
C ILE A 43 -0.43 -5.55 -4.54
N HIS A 44 -0.30 -6.84 -4.20
CA HIS A 44 -1.45 -7.66 -3.85
C HIS A 44 -2.20 -7.11 -2.63
N CYS A 45 -1.49 -6.61 -1.61
CA CYS A 45 -2.11 -5.95 -0.47
C CYS A 45 -2.99 -4.75 -0.93
N LEU A 46 -2.43 -3.83 -1.73
CA LEU A 46 -3.17 -2.68 -2.25
C LEU A 46 -4.40 -3.09 -3.09
N LEU A 47 -4.26 -4.12 -3.93
CA LEU A 47 -5.38 -4.67 -4.71
C LEU A 47 -6.51 -5.20 -3.81
N GLU A 48 -6.19 -5.89 -2.72
CA GLU A 48 -7.19 -6.38 -1.78
C GLU A 48 -7.84 -5.23 -0.98
N LEU A 49 -7.07 -4.21 -0.61
CA LEU A 49 -7.60 -3.02 0.06
C LEU A 49 -8.55 -2.24 -0.85
N GLN A 50 -8.22 -2.05 -2.13
CA GLN A 50 -9.09 -1.41 -3.12
C GLN A 50 -10.40 -2.19 -3.34
N LYS A 51 -10.37 -3.53 -3.27
CA LYS A 51 -11.60 -4.36 -3.32
C LYS A 51 -12.44 -4.19 -2.05
N LYS A 52 -11.79 -4.10 -0.89
CA LYS A 52 -12.44 -3.98 0.42
C LYS A 52 -13.04 -2.59 0.66
N TYR A 53 -12.36 -1.55 0.19
CA TYR A 53 -12.70 -0.14 0.37
C TYR A 53 -12.67 0.58 -0.99
N PRO A 54 -13.67 0.33 -1.87
CA PRO A 54 -13.67 0.89 -3.22
C PRO A 54 -13.71 2.42 -3.27
N ASP A 55 -14.20 3.06 -2.21
CA ASP A 55 -14.36 4.51 -2.11
C ASP A 55 -13.05 5.28 -1.83
N LEU A 56 -11.98 4.58 -1.41
CA LEU A 56 -10.68 5.20 -1.14
C LEU A 56 -9.84 5.51 -2.40
N ASP A 57 -10.30 5.08 -3.58
CA ASP A 57 -9.65 5.28 -4.90
C ASP A 57 -8.11 5.18 -4.91
N MET A 58 -7.60 3.97 -4.63
CA MET A 58 -6.17 3.63 -4.59
C MET A 58 -5.61 3.25 -5.97
N LYS A 59 -6.34 3.52 -7.07
CA LYS A 59 -5.96 3.03 -8.40
C LYS A 59 -4.61 3.58 -8.85
N GLN A 60 -4.37 4.87 -8.59
CA GLN A 60 -3.11 5.52 -8.94
C GLN A 60 -1.95 4.93 -8.14
N ASP A 61 -2.15 4.68 -6.83
CA ASP A 61 -1.15 4.04 -5.99
C ASP A 61 -0.81 2.62 -6.48
N ILE A 62 -1.81 1.85 -6.90
CA ILE A 62 -1.61 0.50 -7.45
C ILE A 62 -0.84 0.55 -8.77
N GLU A 63 -1.19 1.48 -9.67
CA GLU A 63 -0.49 1.67 -10.95
C GLU A 63 0.98 2.06 -10.71
N TYR A 64 1.23 2.97 -9.77
CA TYR A 64 2.58 3.35 -9.36
C TYR A 64 3.34 2.15 -8.79
N ALA A 65 2.70 1.35 -7.92
CA ALA A 65 3.33 0.17 -7.33
C ALA A 65 3.72 -0.90 -8.35
N ILE A 66 2.92 -1.07 -9.41
CA ILE A 66 3.27 -1.97 -10.53
C ILE A 66 4.48 -1.42 -11.28
N GLN A 67 4.49 -0.12 -11.59
CA GLN A 67 5.59 0.52 -12.31
C GLN A 67 6.90 0.50 -11.51
N SER A 68 6.85 0.67 -10.19
CA SER A 68 8.05 0.72 -9.35
C SER A 68 8.84 -0.59 -9.32
N ILE A 69 8.25 -1.73 -9.71
CA ILE A 69 8.96 -3.02 -9.83
C ILE A 69 9.68 -3.17 -11.17
N GLU A 70 9.24 -2.44 -12.20
CA GLU A 70 9.78 -2.53 -13.56
C GLU A 70 10.97 -1.58 -13.80
N GLU A 71 11.25 -0.66 -12.86
CA GLU A 71 12.41 0.25 -12.85
C GLU A 71 13.66 -0.34 -12.18
#